data_AF-A0A7S1SZ75-F1
#
_entry.id   AF-A0A7S1SZ75-F1
#
_cell.length_a   1.000
_cell.length_b   1.000
_cell.length_c   1.000
_cell.angle_alpha   90.00
_cell.angle_beta   90.00
_cell.angle_gamma   90.00
#
_symmetry.space_group_name_H-M   'P 1'
#
loop_
_entity.id
_entity.type
_entity.pdbx_description
1 polymer ?
#
loop_
_entity_poly.entity_id
_entity_poly.type
_entity_poly.pdbx_seq_one_letter_code
_entity_poly.pdbx_strand_id
1 'polypeptide(L)'
;LQRAASGEGPSRQLKECYLQAVALLVEDGPQLDRAEYFQLLRMLAWVPDKFMDPETVSVVNFGLTWISVRAPEVTAAMLGEVTNMWISSSNRKVGLFSGGSILSSQAPPEELLQSIEAQQLLLNFLEEHWVIAAHGAVEAGEAVLTVFRRFLELSLQDPSRML
;
A
#
# COMPACT_ATOMS: atom_id res chain seq x y z
N LEU A 1 -5.87 14.75 3.67
CA LEU A 1 -4.80 14.08 2.88
C LEU A 1 -4.22 14.97 1.78
N GLN A 2 -5.00 15.37 0.75
CA GLN A 2 -4.47 16.16 -0.38
C GLN A 2 -3.87 17.52 0.00
N ARG A 3 -4.41 18.22 1.01
CA ARG A 3 -3.85 19.49 1.52
C ARG A 3 -2.61 19.31 2.41
N ALA A 4 -2.55 18.21 3.17
CA ALA A 4 -1.39 17.88 4.01
C ALA A 4 -0.17 17.47 3.16
N ALA A 5 -0.41 17.02 1.92
CA ALA A 5 0.61 16.63 0.95
C ALA A 5 1.43 17.80 0.33
N SER A 6 1.12 19.05 0.66
CA SER A 6 1.55 20.23 -0.12
C SER A 6 2.39 21.28 0.66
N GLY A 7 2.88 21.01 1.87
CA GLY A 7 3.64 22.00 2.67
C GLY A 7 4.89 21.47 3.36
N GLU A 8 5.92 22.32 3.54
CA GLU A 8 7.15 22.04 4.29
C GLU A 8 6.88 21.98 5.81
N GLY A 9 6.41 20.83 6.25
CA GLY A 9 6.23 20.37 7.63
C GLY A 9 5.47 19.03 7.67
N PRO A 10 5.59 18.16 6.64
CA PRO A 10 4.46 17.40 6.09
C PRO A 10 4.25 16.05 6.76
N SER A 11 5.31 15.46 7.32
CA SER A 11 5.31 14.06 7.74
C SER A 11 4.40 13.82 8.96
N ARG A 12 4.45 14.67 9.99
CA ARG A 12 3.63 14.51 11.19
C ARG A 12 2.14 14.75 10.91
N GLN A 13 1.81 15.84 10.23
CA GLN A 13 0.42 16.17 9.92
C GLN A 13 -0.20 15.13 8.97
N LEU A 14 0.57 14.61 8.00
CA LEU A 14 0.13 13.53 7.14
C LEU A 14 -0.22 12.28 7.96
N LYS A 15 0.64 11.86 8.88
CA LYS A 15 0.42 10.68 9.74
C LYS A 15 -0.79 10.85 10.64
N GLU A 16 -0.94 12.01 11.28
CA GLU A 16 -2.11 12.30 12.12
C GLU A 16 -3.40 12.27 11.30
N CYS A 17 -3.42 12.94 10.14
CA CYS A 17 -4.57 12.89 9.23
C CYS A 17 -4.86 11.48 8.69
N TYR A 18 -3.82 10.69 8.43
CA TYR A 18 -3.96 9.31 7.97
C TYR A 18 -4.64 8.46 9.05
N LEU A 19 -4.15 8.51 10.28
CA LEU A 19 -4.72 7.75 11.40
C LEU A 19 -6.15 8.20 11.74
N GLN A 20 -6.45 9.50 11.64
CA GLN A 20 -7.82 10.00 11.78
C GLN A 20 -8.74 9.44 10.69
N ALA A 21 -8.27 9.37 9.44
CA ALA A 21 -9.03 8.81 8.34
C ALA A 21 -9.22 7.29 8.46
N VAL A 22 -8.22 6.57 8.98
CA VAL A 22 -8.35 5.15 9.35
C VAL A 22 -9.39 4.98 10.44
N ALA A 23 -9.32 5.77 11.52
CA ALA A 23 -10.29 5.72 12.61
C ALA A 23 -11.71 6.01 12.12
N LEU A 24 -11.90 7.01 11.25
CA LEU A 24 -13.19 7.31 10.63
C LEU A 24 -13.73 6.10 9.84
N LEU A 25 -12.88 5.46 9.04
CA LEU A 25 -13.27 4.29 8.25
C LEU A 25 -13.63 3.08 9.12
N VAL A 26 -12.94 2.90 10.24
CA VAL A 26 -13.14 1.77 11.16
C VAL A 26 -14.34 1.97 12.09
N GLU A 27 -14.49 3.16 12.66
CA GLU A 27 -15.52 3.43 13.67
C GLU A 27 -16.83 3.92 13.04
N ASP A 28 -16.76 4.81 12.05
CA ASP A 28 -17.92 5.37 11.38
C ASP A 28 -18.20 4.74 10.00
N GLY A 29 -17.39 3.76 9.60
CA GLY A 29 -17.56 3.01 8.35
C GLY A 29 -18.99 2.55 8.05
N PRO A 30 -19.74 2.00 9.02
CA PRO A 30 -21.14 1.61 8.84
C PRO A 30 -22.11 2.76 8.52
N GLN A 31 -21.73 4.00 8.79
CA GLN A 31 -22.53 5.21 8.55
C GLN A 31 -22.21 5.87 7.20
N LEU A 32 -21.09 5.51 6.57
CA LEU A 32 -20.69 6.02 5.27
C LEU A 32 -21.48 5.34 4.15
N ASP A 33 -21.72 6.06 3.05
CA ASP A 33 -22.17 5.39 1.82
C ASP A 33 -21.08 4.43 1.33
N ARG A 34 -21.50 3.36 0.66
CA ARG A 34 -20.57 2.33 0.14
C ARG A 34 -19.51 2.95 -0.77
N ALA A 35 -19.87 3.90 -1.63
CA ALA A 35 -18.92 4.54 -2.54
C ALA A 35 -17.89 5.37 -1.76
N GLU A 36 -18.33 6.14 -0.76
CA GLU A 36 -17.47 6.95 0.09
C GLU A 36 -16.50 6.10 0.91
N TYR A 37 -16.98 4.98 1.46
CA TYR A 37 -16.18 4.01 2.19
C TYR A 37 -15.04 3.47 1.31
N PHE A 38 -15.36 2.93 0.12
CA PHE A 38 -14.35 2.36 -0.76
C PHE A 38 -13.42 3.43 -1.37
N GLN A 39 -13.91 4.65 -1.57
CA GLN A 39 -13.07 5.77 -1.97
C GLN A 39 -12.06 6.12 -0.88
N LEU A 40 -12.48 6.17 0.39
CA LEU A 40 -11.59 6.41 1.52
C LEU A 40 -10.58 5.28 1.69
N LEU A 41 -11.02 4.02 1.60
CA LEU A 41 -10.14 2.84 1.64
C LEU A 41 -9.05 2.92 0.57
N ARG A 42 -9.44 3.27 -0.66
CA ARG A 42 -8.49 3.46 -1.77
C ARG A 42 -7.53 4.61 -1.47
N MET A 43 -8.01 5.76 -1.01
CA MET A 43 -7.13 6.88 -0.69
C MET A 43 -6.08 6.53 0.37
N LEU A 44 -6.47 5.74 1.38
CA LEU A 44 -5.56 5.26 2.43
C LEU A 44 -4.51 4.29 1.86
N ALA A 45 -4.95 3.27 1.11
CA ALA A 45 -4.06 2.27 0.51
C ALA A 45 -3.05 2.87 -0.47
N TRP A 46 -3.36 4.00 -1.10
CA TRP A 46 -2.52 4.67 -2.09
C TRP A 46 -1.58 5.74 -1.52
N VAL A 47 -1.56 5.98 -0.21
CA VAL A 47 -0.63 6.97 0.40
C VAL A 47 0.85 6.70 0.04
N PRO A 48 1.36 5.45 0.07
CA PRO A 48 2.75 5.17 -0.28
C PRO A 48 3.12 5.56 -1.71
N ASP A 49 2.15 5.63 -2.62
CA ASP A 49 2.38 6.03 -4.02
C ASP A 49 3.04 7.42 -4.13
N LYS A 50 2.73 8.31 -3.18
CA LYS A 50 3.25 9.68 -3.13
C LYS A 50 4.30 9.89 -2.04
N PHE A 51 4.27 9.08 -0.99
CA PHE A 51 5.12 9.23 0.20
C PHE A 51 5.80 7.89 0.50
N MET A 52 6.77 7.53 -0.34
CA MET A 52 7.50 6.27 -0.26
C MET A 52 8.72 6.39 0.64
N ASP A 53 8.50 6.76 1.90
CA ASP A 53 9.52 6.80 2.95
C ASP A 53 9.18 5.81 4.09
N PRO A 54 10.17 5.26 4.81
CA PRO A 54 9.94 4.22 5.80
C PRO A 54 9.01 4.64 6.95
N GLU A 55 9.09 5.90 7.38
CA GLU A 55 8.34 6.40 8.51
C GLU A 55 6.84 6.54 8.17
N THR A 56 6.54 7.05 6.97
CA THR A 56 5.16 7.11 6.46
C THR A 56 4.61 5.72 6.21
N VAL A 57 5.37 4.83 5.54
CA VAL A 57 4.89 3.47 5.24
C VAL A 57 4.65 2.65 6.50
N SER A 58 5.46 2.82 7.55
CA SER A 58 5.21 2.18 8.85
C SER A 58 3.84 2.56 9.42
N VAL A 59 3.47 3.85 9.36
CA VAL A 59 2.14 4.32 9.79
C VAL A 59 1.04 3.80 8.87
N VAL A 60 1.30 3.73 7.56
CA VAL A 60 0.36 3.14 6.59
C VAL A 60 0.07 1.69 6.94
N ASN A 61 1.12 0.86 7.11
CA ASN A 61 1.00 -0.54 7.49
C ASN A 61 0.20 -0.70 8.79
N PHE A 62 0.52 0.10 9.82
CA PHE A 62 -0.25 0.08 11.07
C PHE A 62 -1.75 0.34 10.83
N GLY A 63 -2.08 1.37 10.05
CA GLY A 63 -3.48 1.69 9.75
C GLY A 63 -4.19 0.63 8.91
N LEU A 64 -3.52 0.05 7.92
CA LEU A 64 -4.10 -1.02 7.10
C LEU A 64 -4.30 -2.31 7.90
N THR A 65 -3.36 -2.64 8.80
CA THR A 65 -3.52 -3.75 9.75
C THR A 65 -4.68 -3.49 10.71
N TRP A 66 -4.85 -2.25 11.18
CA TRP A 66 -6.01 -1.90 12.01
C TRP A 66 -7.32 -2.11 11.25
N ILE A 67 -7.39 -1.71 9.97
CA ILE A 67 -8.56 -1.95 9.12
C ILE A 67 -8.81 -3.45 8.95
N SER A 68 -7.80 -4.27 8.62
CA SER A 68 -8.02 -5.71 8.39
C SER A 68 -8.46 -6.46 9.64
N VAL A 69 -8.05 -6.01 10.83
CA VAL A 69 -8.51 -6.57 12.10
C VAL A 69 -9.95 -6.16 12.45
N ARG A 70 -10.34 -4.92 12.15
CA ARG A 70 -11.65 -4.38 12.59
C ARG A 70 -12.77 -4.53 11.56
N ALA A 71 -12.42 -4.59 10.28
CA ALA A 71 -13.34 -4.77 9.16
C ALA A 71 -12.78 -5.87 8.22
N PRO A 72 -12.69 -7.12 8.70
CA PRO A 72 -12.08 -8.22 7.95
C PRO A 72 -12.73 -8.45 6.57
N GLU A 73 -14.02 -8.14 6.43
CA GLU A 73 -14.79 -8.25 5.18
C GLU A 73 -14.27 -7.36 4.05
N VAL A 74 -13.55 -6.27 4.35
CA VAL A 74 -12.97 -5.39 3.32
C VAL A 74 -11.50 -5.69 3.04
N THR A 75 -10.90 -6.66 3.72
CA THR A 75 -9.48 -7.01 3.60
C THR A 75 -9.09 -7.33 2.16
N ALA A 76 -9.89 -8.13 1.44
CA ALA A 76 -9.59 -8.47 0.05
C ALA A 76 -9.59 -7.22 -0.86
N ALA A 77 -10.53 -6.29 -0.66
CA ALA A 77 -10.59 -5.05 -1.40
C ALA A 77 -9.39 -4.13 -1.09
N MET A 78 -9.05 -4.01 0.21
CA MET A 78 -7.88 -3.25 0.66
C MET A 78 -6.58 -3.80 0.05
N LEU A 79 -6.35 -5.11 0.14
CA LEU A 79 -5.18 -5.77 -0.46
C LEU A 79 -5.16 -5.60 -1.98
N GLY A 80 -6.32 -5.59 -2.62
CA GLY A 80 -6.44 -5.27 -4.05
C GLY A 80 -5.93 -3.87 -4.39
N GLU A 81 -6.26 -2.86 -3.58
CA GLU A 81 -5.78 -1.49 -3.78
C GLU A 81 -4.29 -1.34 -3.45
N VAL A 82 -3.79 -1.99 -2.38
CA VAL A 82 -2.35 -2.05 -2.08
C VAL A 82 -1.58 -2.69 -3.23
N THR A 83 -2.10 -3.79 -3.79
CA THR A 83 -1.53 -4.46 -4.96
C THR A 83 -1.51 -3.55 -6.18
N ASN A 84 -2.59 -2.81 -6.46
CA ASN A 84 -2.62 -1.86 -7.57
C ASN A 84 -1.57 -0.73 -7.40
N MET A 85 -1.44 -0.20 -6.18
CA MET A 85 -0.43 0.82 -5.87
C MET A 85 0.99 0.26 -6.03
N TRP A 86 1.23 -0.97 -5.59
CA TRP A 86 2.51 -1.65 -5.78
C TRP A 86 2.87 -1.81 -7.27
N ILE A 87 1.91 -2.30 -8.07
CA ILE A 87 2.09 -2.46 -9.53
C ILE A 87 2.37 -1.10 -10.19
N SER A 88 1.67 -0.04 -9.77
CA SER A 88 1.94 1.33 -10.21
C SER A 88 3.40 1.73 -9.94
N SER A 89 3.91 1.43 -8.74
CA SER A 89 5.30 1.69 -8.36
C SER A 89 6.29 0.86 -9.19
N SER A 90 6.01 -0.42 -9.43
CA SER A 90 6.81 -1.28 -10.31
C SER A 90 6.90 -0.72 -11.73
N ASN A 91 5.76 -0.34 -12.32
CA ASN A 91 5.68 0.23 -13.66
C ASN A 91 6.48 1.54 -13.81
N ARG A 92 6.53 2.36 -12.75
CA ARG A 92 7.35 3.59 -12.72
C ARG A 92 8.83 3.33 -12.44
N LYS A 93 9.24 2.08 -12.20
CA LYS A 93 10.62 1.67 -11.89
C LYS A 93 11.22 2.43 -10.71
N VAL A 94 10.49 2.48 -9.59
CA VAL A 94 10.94 3.13 -8.35
C VAL A 94 11.36 2.10 -7.29
N GLY A 95 12.29 2.47 -6.41
CA GLY A 95 12.78 1.62 -5.32
C GLY A 95 13.42 0.32 -5.81
N LEU A 96 12.93 -0.83 -5.34
CA LEU A 96 13.32 -2.19 -5.73
C LEU A 96 13.31 -2.42 -7.24
N PHE A 97 12.44 -1.72 -7.98
CA PHE A 97 12.27 -1.86 -9.42
C PHE A 97 13.15 -0.90 -10.23
N SER A 98 13.98 -0.11 -9.56
CA SER A 98 14.77 0.96 -10.18
C SER A 98 15.99 0.47 -10.97
N GLY A 99 16.30 -0.82 -10.91
CA GLY A 99 17.40 -1.44 -11.64
C GLY A 99 17.32 -1.16 -13.15
N GLY A 100 18.39 -0.58 -13.71
CA GLY A 100 18.47 -0.26 -15.14
C GLY A 100 17.68 0.98 -15.61
N SER A 101 17.08 1.74 -14.70
CA SER A 101 16.44 3.02 -15.02
C SER A 101 17.46 4.17 -15.08
N ILE A 102 17.44 4.97 -16.14
CA ILE A 102 18.30 6.17 -16.23
C ILE A 102 17.93 7.19 -15.14
N LEU A 103 16.65 7.23 -14.73
CA LEU A 103 16.16 8.13 -13.68
C LEU A 103 16.68 7.74 -12.29
N SER A 104 16.91 6.45 -12.02
CA SER A 104 17.44 6.01 -10.73
C SER A 104 18.93 6.30 -10.57
N SER A 105 19.66 6.41 -11.68
CA SER A 105 21.07 6.84 -11.67
C SER A 105 21.27 8.32 -11.27
N GLN A 106 20.19 9.11 -11.23
CA GLN A 106 20.21 10.53 -10.86
C GLN A 106 19.70 10.81 -9.44
N ALA A 107 19.04 9.86 -8.78
CA ALA A 107 18.57 10.03 -7.41
C ALA A 107 19.74 9.86 -6.42
N PRO A 108 19.77 10.63 -5.31
CA PRO A 108 20.71 10.39 -4.23
C PRO A 108 20.60 8.95 -3.71
N PRO A 109 21.72 8.25 -3.43
CA PRO A 109 21.69 6.87 -2.94
C PRO A 109 20.83 6.69 -1.68
N GLU A 110 20.79 7.70 -0.81
CA GLU A 110 19.98 7.69 0.42
C GLU A 110 18.48 7.65 0.14
N GLU A 111 17.99 8.41 -0.85
CA GLU A 111 16.57 8.40 -1.25
C GLU A 111 16.17 7.04 -1.84
N LEU A 112 17.07 6.43 -2.61
CA LEU A 112 16.86 5.09 -3.16
C LEU A 112 16.77 4.04 -2.03
N LEU A 113 17.68 4.09 -1.06
CA LEU A 113 17.67 3.18 0.09
C LEU A 113 16.39 3.33 0.92
N GLN A 114 15.95 4.56 1.18
CA GLN A 114 14.69 4.84 1.87
C GLN A 114 13.49 4.26 1.12
N SER A 115 13.44 4.41 -0.21
CA SER A 115 12.36 3.85 -1.01
C SER A 115 12.37 2.32 -1.01
N ILE A 116 13.55 1.69 -0.99
CA ILE A 116 13.68 0.22 -0.90
C ILE A 116 13.21 -0.27 0.47
N GLU A 117 13.64 0.37 1.55
CA GLU A 117 13.22 0.04 2.91
C GLU A 117 11.70 0.21 3.09
N ALA A 118 11.13 1.29 2.56
CA ALA A 118 9.69 1.51 2.55
C ALA A 118 8.94 0.38 1.81
N GLN A 119 9.42 -0.03 0.63
CA GLN A 119 8.83 -1.16 -0.10
C GLN A 119 8.99 -2.49 0.63
N GLN A 120 10.08 -2.69 1.36
CA GLN A 120 10.26 -3.88 2.19
C GLN A 120 9.21 -3.95 3.31
N LEU A 121 8.86 -2.83 3.93
CA LEU A 121 7.77 -2.78 4.91
C LEU A 121 6.42 -3.19 4.27
N LEU A 122 6.13 -2.73 3.05
CA LEU A 122 4.91 -3.15 2.32
C LEU A 122 4.92 -4.64 2.00
N LEU A 123 6.08 -5.20 1.62
CA LEU A 123 6.23 -6.63 1.37
C LEU A 123 5.95 -7.45 2.62
N ASN A 124 6.46 -7.05 3.78
CA ASN A 124 6.20 -7.73 5.05
C ASN A 124 4.70 -7.74 5.37
N PHE A 125 4.03 -6.59 5.19
CA PHE A 125 2.58 -6.50 5.37
C PHE A 125 1.81 -7.45 4.44
N LEU A 126 2.20 -7.52 3.17
CA LEU A 126 1.63 -8.44 2.19
C LEU A 126 1.91 -9.91 2.55
N GLU A 127 3.13 -10.24 2.97
CA GLU A 127 3.51 -11.59 3.41
C GLU A 127 2.67 -12.06 4.60
N GLU A 128 2.49 -11.23 5.62
CA GLU A 128 1.66 -11.54 6.79
C GLU A 128 0.22 -11.91 6.38
N HIS A 129 -0.38 -11.13 5.48
CA HIS A 129 -1.74 -11.40 5.01
C HIS A 129 -1.83 -12.65 4.12
N TRP A 130 -0.79 -12.94 3.34
CA TRP A 130 -0.70 -14.19 2.58
C TRP A 130 -0.65 -15.40 3.52
N VAL A 131 0.22 -15.35 4.55
CA VAL A 131 0.35 -16.43 5.53
C VAL A 131 -0.98 -16.69 6.22
N ILE A 132 -1.67 -15.65 6.67
CA ILE A 132 -2.97 -15.78 7.34
C ILE A 132 -4.02 -16.41 6.40
N ALA A 133 -4.10 -15.95 5.14
CA ALA A 133 -5.04 -16.48 4.15
C ALA A 133 -4.73 -17.93 3.76
N ALA A 134 -3.44 -18.28 3.59
CA ALA A 134 -3.01 -19.62 3.20
C ALA A 134 -3.32 -20.69 4.26
N HIS A 135 -3.39 -20.32 5.54
CA HIS A 135 -3.77 -21.22 6.63
C HIS A 135 -5.30 -21.36 6.80
N GLY A 136 -6.10 -20.78 5.90
CA GLY A 136 -7.56 -20.90 5.93
C GLY A 136 -8.23 -20.11 7.05
N ALA A 137 -7.54 -19.15 7.65
CA ALA A 137 -8.02 -18.39 8.81
C ALA A 137 -8.97 -17.22 8.45
N VAL A 138 -9.30 -17.03 7.16
CA VAL A 138 -10.07 -15.88 6.67
C VAL A 138 -11.18 -16.35 5.74
N GLU A 139 -12.41 -15.90 6.00
CA GLU A 139 -13.61 -16.19 5.20
C GLU A 139 -13.47 -15.76 3.73
N ALA A 140 -12.66 -14.72 3.47
CA ALA A 140 -12.32 -14.21 2.14
C ALA A 140 -11.02 -14.80 1.52
N GLY A 141 -10.54 -15.95 2.01
CA GLY A 141 -9.25 -16.52 1.65
C GLY A 141 -9.01 -16.66 0.14
N GLU A 142 -9.97 -17.15 -0.65
CA GLU A 142 -9.82 -17.30 -2.11
C GLU A 142 -9.63 -15.96 -2.84
N ALA A 143 -10.37 -14.92 -2.43
CA ALA A 143 -10.25 -13.59 -3.00
C ALA A 143 -8.87 -13.00 -2.70
N VAL A 144 -8.39 -13.18 -1.47
CA VAL A 144 -7.05 -12.76 -1.04
C VAL A 144 -5.96 -13.48 -1.85
N LEU A 145 -6.04 -14.82 -1.99
CA LEU A 145 -5.08 -15.59 -2.79
C LEU A 145 -5.08 -15.17 -4.27
N THR A 146 -6.24 -14.78 -4.82
CA THR A 146 -6.36 -14.25 -6.18
C THR A 146 -5.63 -12.92 -6.33
N VAL A 147 -5.77 -12.02 -5.36
CA VAL A 147 -5.01 -10.75 -5.33
C VAL A 147 -3.51 -11.02 -5.30
N PHE A 148 -3.05 -11.94 -4.45
CA PHE A 148 -1.63 -12.30 -4.36
C PHE A 148 -1.07 -12.95 -5.62
N ARG A 149 -1.85 -13.80 -6.30
CA ARG A 149 -1.45 -14.34 -7.61
C ARG A 149 -1.18 -13.20 -8.59
N ARG A 150 -2.12 -12.27 -8.72
CA ARG A 150 -1.99 -11.09 -9.60
C ARG A 150 -0.79 -10.22 -9.20
N PHE A 151 -0.59 -10.01 -7.90
CA PHE A 151 0.57 -9.29 -7.36
C PHE A 151 1.88 -9.91 -7.82
N LEU A 152 2.06 -11.23 -7.65
CA LEU A 152 3.27 -11.95 -8.04
C LEU A 152 3.46 -11.96 -9.56
N GLU A 153 2.40 -12.29 -10.31
CA GLU A 153 2.45 -12.33 -11.78
C GLU A 153 2.89 -11.00 -12.37
N LEU A 154 2.35 -9.88 -11.88
CA LEU A 154 2.67 -8.55 -12.41
C LEU A 154 4.00 -7.99 -11.86
N SER A 155 4.42 -8.39 -10.65
CA SER A 155 5.70 -7.95 -10.07
C SER A 155 6.91 -8.65 -10.66
N LEU A 156 6.76 -9.91 -11.07
CA LEU A 156 7.83 -10.76 -11.60
C LEU A 156 7.86 -10.81 -13.14
N GLN A 157 6.90 -10.13 -13.80
CA GLN A 157 6.91 -10.02 -15.25
C GLN A 157 8.17 -9.27 -15.70
N ASP A 158 8.98 -9.96 -16.50
CA ASP A 158 10.15 -9.38 -17.15
C ASP A 158 9.67 -8.36 -18.19
N PRO A 159 9.98 -7.05 -18.02
CA PRO A 159 9.62 -6.03 -19.01
C PRO A 159 10.22 -6.33 -20.39
N SER A 160 11.33 -7.09 -20.43
CA SER A 160 12.06 -7.48 -21.64
C SER A 160 11.32 -8.50 -22.50
N ARG A 161 10.31 -9.19 -21.95
CA ARG A 161 9.52 -10.22 -22.67
C ARG A 161 8.25 -9.68 -23.32
N MET A 162 7.99 -8.37 -23.23
CA MET A 162 6.83 -7.71 -23.84
C MET A 162 7.16 -6.91 -25.12
N LEU A 163 8.40 -7.01 -25.62
CA LEU A 163 8.85 -6.40 -26.89
C LEU A 163 9.10 -7.47 -27.96
#